data_AF-A0A165HG03-F1
#
_entry.id   AF-A0A165HG03-F1
#
_cell.length_a   1.000
_cell.length_b   1.000
_cell.length_c   1.000
_cell.angle_alpha   90.00
_cell.angle_beta   90.00
_cell.angle_gamma   90.00
#
_symmetry.space_group_name_H-M   'P 1'
#
loop_
_entity.id
_entity.type
_entity.pdbx_description
1 polymer ?
#
loop_
_entity_poly.entity_id
_entity_poly.type
_entity_poly.pdbx_seq_one_letter_code
_entity_poly.pdbx_strand_id
1 'polypeptide(L)'
;MASEYNDKHPHGVKILIRMTMSGLIGVDWSDKDQKQFYEVVPGMAARGETKYPLDEVDGLDKVGEAFVTLMKGRNMGKVVVKVAEEECVLDEAERGRHSKDVGLVETKTGRT
;
A
#
# COMPACT_ATOMS: atom_id res chain seq x y z
N MET A 1 27.66 5.22 18.05
CA MET A 1 28.09 3.84 18.35
C MET A 1 29.57 3.89 18.70
N ALA A 2 29.90 3.88 19.99
CA ALA A 2 31.28 4.02 20.47
C ALA A 2 31.50 3.17 21.74
N SER A 3 31.03 1.92 21.73
CA SER A 3 31.21 0.99 22.86
C SER A 3 31.81 -0.36 22.48
N GLU A 4 32.12 -0.61 21.21
CA GLU A 4 32.61 -1.92 20.74
C GLU A 4 34.13 -2.13 20.85
N TYR A 5 34.88 -1.19 21.45
CA TYR A 5 36.34 -1.22 21.43
C TYR A 5 37.01 -2.14 22.48
N ASN A 6 36.25 -2.83 23.34
CA ASN A 6 36.80 -3.50 24.53
C ASN A 6 36.54 -5.01 24.67
N ASP A 7 36.08 -5.71 23.62
CA ASP A 7 35.87 -7.16 23.72
C ASP A 7 37.11 -7.98 23.28
N LYS A 8 37.53 -8.94 24.13
CA LYS A 8 38.74 -9.76 23.93
C LYS A 8 38.57 -10.94 22.96
N HIS A 9 37.36 -11.14 22.44
CA HIS A 9 37.07 -12.16 21.44
C HIS A 9 36.57 -11.47 20.18
N PRO A 10 37.39 -11.30 19.14
CA PRO A 10 36.93 -10.71 17.90
C PRO A 10 35.89 -11.65 17.26
N HIS A 11 34.62 -11.26 17.34
CA HIS A 11 33.57 -11.83 16.50
C HIS A 11 33.81 -11.34 15.08
N GLY A 12 34.81 -11.92 14.40
CA GLY A 12 35.04 -11.67 12.99
C GLY A 12 33.76 -11.99 12.23
N VAL A 13 33.19 -11.00 11.56
CA VAL A 13 32.07 -11.23 10.64
C VAL A 13 32.60 -12.06 9.47
N LYS A 14 32.58 -13.37 9.65
CA LYS A 14 32.84 -14.35 8.61
C LYS A 14 31.60 -14.31 7.70
N ILE A 15 31.81 -13.99 6.41
CA ILE A 15 30.82 -13.86 5.30
C ILE A 15 30.34 -12.42 4.97
N LEU A 16 31.14 -11.36 5.21
CA LEU A 16 30.87 -10.02 4.63
C LEU A 16 31.53 -9.77 3.26
N ILE A 17 32.34 -10.72 2.75
CA ILE A 17 33.36 -10.43 1.72
C ILE A 17 32.77 -10.35 0.29
N ARG A 18 31.50 -10.71 0.06
CA ARG A 18 30.87 -10.69 -1.28
C ARG A 18 29.37 -10.38 -1.29
N MET A 19 28.90 -9.44 -0.45
CA MET A 19 27.50 -8.98 -0.53
C MET A 19 27.41 -7.72 -1.41
N THR A 20 26.50 -7.72 -2.39
CA THR A 20 26.13 -6.53 -3.15
C THR A 20 24.91 -5.89 -2.48
N MET A 21 25.06 -4.67 -1.99
CA MET A 21 23.97 -3.87 -1.46
C MET A 21 23.81 -2.63 -2.35
N SER A 22 22.71 -2.59 -3.10
CA SER A 22 22.37 -1.47 -3.98
C SER A 22 21.15 -0.76 -3.44
N GLY A 23 21.26 0.54 -3.20
CA GLY A 23 20.11 1.38 -2.89
C GLY A 23 19.23 1.56 -4.14
N LEU A 24 17.92 1.68 -3.92
CA LEU A 24 16.95 2.00 -4.95
C LEU A 24 16.07 3.14 -4.43
N ILE A 25 15.86 4.15 -5.26
CA ILE A 25 14.94 5.25 -4.97
C ILE A 25 13.86 5.21 -6.04
N GLY A 26 12.61 4.88 -5.67
CA GLY A 26 11.54 4.65 -6.64
C GLY A 26 11.23 5.84 -7.57
N VAL A 27 11.45 7.08 -7.13
CA VAL A 27 11.20 8.26 -7.97
C VAL A 27 12.11 8.33 -9.19
N ASP A 28 13.36 7.85 -9.10
CA ASP A 28 14.33 7.92 -10.20
C ASP A 28 13.98 6.98 -11.37
N TRP A 29 13.15 5.97 -11.12
CA TRP A 29 12.68 4.99 -12.12
C TRP A 29 11.26 5.26 -12.62
N SER A 30 10.57 6.24 -12.04
CA SER A 30 9.16 6.50 -12.38
C SER A 30 8.99 6.80 -13.87
N ASP A 31 9.79 7.68 -14.48
CA ASP A 31 9.64 7.98 -15.91
C ASP A 31 9.94 6.80 -16.86
N LYS A 32 10.79 5.86 -16.43
CA LYS A 32 11.28 4.77 -17.30
C LYS A 32 10.38 3.56 -17.26
N ASP A 33 9.89 3.19 -16.08
CA ASP A 33 9.22 1.91 -15.84
C ASP A 33 7.72 2.06 -15.58
N GLN A 34 7.22 3.28 -15.36
CA GLN A 34 5.80 3.52 -15.06
C GLN A 34 4.87 3.05 -16.19
N LYS A 35 5.27 3.21 -17.46
CA LYS A 35 4.47 2.72 -18.59
C LYS A 35 4.29 1.20 -18.55
N GLN A 36 5.40 0.47 -18.37
CA GLN A 36 5.38 -1.00 -18.32
C GLN A 36 4.61 -1.50 -17.09
N PHE A 37 4.78 -0.81 -15.95
CA PHE A 37 4.04 -1.10 -14.73
C PHE A 37 2.52 -1.04 -14.96
N TYR A 38 2.01 0.03 -15.60
CA TYR A 38 0.58 0.17 -15.85
C TYR A 38 0.03 -0.73 -16.96
N GLU A 39 0.86 -1.25 -17.86
CA GLU A 39 0.42 -2.26 -18.84
C GLU A 39 0.21 -3.64 -18.21
N VAL A 40 1.04 -4.01 -17.22
CA VAL A 40 1.08 -5.37 -16.68
C VAL A 40 0.30 -5.50 -15.37
N VAL A 41 0.55 -4.61 -14.41
CA VAL A 41 0.09 -4.76 -13.02
C VAL A 41 -1.42 -4.64 -12.87
N PRO A 42 -2.12 -3.68 -13.53
CA PRO A 42 -3.58 -3.61 -13.47
C PRO A 42 -4.25 -4.87 -14.02
N GLY A 43 -3.70 -5.48 -15.07
CA GLY A 43 -4.20 -6.73 -15.63
C GLY A 43 -4.07 -7.89 -14.62
N MET A 44 -2.95 -7.98 -13.91
CA MET A 44 -2.75 -8.98 -12.85
C MET A 44 -3.70 -8.77 -11.67
N ALA A 45 -3.93 -7.51 -11.28
CA ALA A 45 -4.88 -7.15 -10.23
C ALA A 45 -6.32 -7.52 -10.63
N ALA A 46 -6.73 -7.22 -11.86
CA ALA A 46 -8.06 -7.55 -12.38
C ALA A 46 -8.32 -9.06 -12.49
N ARG A 47 -7.28 -9.84 -12.81
CA ARG A 47 -7.35 -11.31 -12.83
C ARG A 47 -7.31 -11.95 -11.43
N GLY A 48 -7.15 -11.15 -10.37
CA GLY A 48 -7.09 -11.63 -8.99
C GLY A 48 -5.78 -12.35 -8.61
N GLU A 49 -4.74 -12.24 -9.45
CA GLU A 49 -3.43 -12.85 -9.22
C GLU A 49 -2.68 -12.15 -8.07
N THR A 50 -3.02 -10.89 -7.78
CA THR A 50 -2.40 -10.08 -6.73
C THR A 50 -3.45 -9.61 -5.72
N LYS A 51 -3.30 -10.03 -4.45
CA LYS A 51 -4.10 -9.52 -3.34
C LYS A 51 -3.43 -8.28 -2.75
N TYR A 52 -4.19 -7.19 -2.62
CA TYR A 52 -3.72 -5.93 -2.04
C TYR A 52 -4.45 -5.64 -0.73
N PRO A 53 -3.84 -5.88 0.46
CA PRO A 53 -4.44 -5.48 1.72
C PRO A 53 -4.39 -3.95 1.85
N LEU A 54 -5.56 -3.36 2.12
CA LEU A 54 -5.74 -1.92 2.30
C LEU A 54 -6.23 -1.66 3.73
N ASP A 55 -5.68 -0.63 4.35
CA ASP A 55 -6.11 -0.09 5.62
C ASP A 55 -6.74 1.29 5.35
N GLU A 56 -8.08 1.33 5.34
CA GLU A 56 -8.85 2.50 4.95
C GLU A 56 -9.19 3.35 6.17
N VAL A 57 -8.92 4.65 6.07
CA VAL A 57 -9.23 5.63 7.12
C VAL A 57 -10.17 6.69 6.56
N ASP A 58 -11.38 6.76 7.11
CA ASP A 58 -12.37 7.77 6.73
C ASP A 58 -12.17 9.09 7.47
N GLY A 59 -11.97 10.15 6.69
CA GLY A 59 -11.93 11.53 7.15
C GLY A 59 -10.51 12.10 7.24
N LEU A 60 -10.36 13.34 6.76
CA LEU A 60 -9.09 14.07 6.80
C LEU A 60 -8.63 14.34 8.24
N ASP A 61 -9.56 14.46 9.19
CA ASP A 61 -9.26 14.69 10.61
C ASP A 61 -8.43 13.54 11.23
N LYS A 62 -8.55 12.32 10.70
CA LYS A 62 -7.87 11.13 11.23
C LYS A 62 -6.50 10.87 10.59
N VAL A 63 -6.06 11.69 9.64
CA VAL A 63 -4.75 11.52 8.96
C VAL A 63 -3.60 11.47 9.97
N GLY A 64 -3.62 12.33 10.98
CA GLY A 64 -2.56 12.37 12.00
C GLY A 64 -2.46 11.05 12.77
N GLU A 65 -3.60 10.50 13.20
CA GLU A 65 -3.66 9.22 13.93
C GLU A 65 -3.28 8.03 13.03
N ALA A 66 -3.70 8.06 11.77
CA ALA A 66 -3.33 7.07 10.76
C ALA A 66 -1.82 7.06 10.52
N PHE A 67 -1.20 8.24 10.41
CA PHE A 67 0.25 8.37 10.23
C PHE A 67 1.03 7.87 11.45
N VAL A 68 0.59 8.19 12.67
CA VAL A 68 1.20 7.66 13.90
C VAL A 68 1.08 6.14 13.97
N THR A 69 -0.04 5.58 13.53
CA THR A 69 -0.28 4.14 13.50
C THR A 69 0.60 3.43 12.46
N LEU A 70 0.82 4.04 11.30
CA LEU A 70 1.79 3.61 10.29
C LEU A 70 3.23 3.59 10.82
N MET A 71 3.65 4.67 11.49
CA MET A 71 5.00 4.75 12.10
C MET A 71 5.20 3.74 13.24
N LYS A 72 4.12 3.33 13.92
CA LYS A 72 4.13 2.28 14.93
C LYS A 72 4.05 0.87 14.33
N GLY A 73 3.91 0.73 13.00
CA GLY A 73 3.80 -0.55 12.31
C GLY A 73 2.53 -1.35 12.64
N ARG A 74 1.45 -0.67 13.05
CA ARG A 74 0.17 -1.31 13.42
C ARG A 74 -0.84 -1.39 12.26
N ASN A 75 -0.47 -0.89 11.08
CA ASN A 75 -1.29 -0.95 9.88
C ASN A 75 -1.18 -2.31 9.17
N MET A 76 -2.26 -2.72 8.51
CA MET A 76 -2.25 -3.92 7.66
C MET A 76 -2.21 -3.53 6.19
N GLY A 77 -1.02 -3.59 5.59
CA GLY A 77 -0.83 -3.27 4.18
C GLY A 77 -0.75 -1.76 3.92
N LYS A 78 -1.39 -1.29 2.84
CA LYS A 78 -1.30 0.10 2.41
C LYS A 78 -2.34 0.95 3.16
N VAL A 79 -1.90 2.02 3.83
CA VAL A 79 -2.82 2.98 4.44
C VAL A 79 -3.31 3.96 3.37
N VAL A 80 -4.63 4.13 3.29
CA VAL A 80 -5.30 5.10 2.40
C VAL A 80 -6.31 5.90 3.20
N VAL A 81 -6.31 7.22 3.01
CA VAL A 81 -7.27 8.11 3.67
C VAL A 81 -8.31 8.55 2.64
N LYS A 82 -9.58 8.31 2.93
CA LYS A 82 -10.72 8.80 2.15
C LYS A 82 -11.03 10.23 2.60
N VAL A 83 -10.84 11.19 1.71
CA VAL A 83 -10.98 12.62 2.00
C VAL A 83 -12.38 13.15 1.67
N ALA A 84 -13.00 12.61 0.63
CA ALA A 84 -14.38 12.90 0.24
C ALA A 84 -14.97 11.65 -0.41
N GLU A 85 -16.30 11.53 -0.36
CA GLU A 85 -17.00 10.61 -1.24
C GLU A 85 -16.98 11.20 -2.66
N GLU A 86 -16.63 10.38 -3.63
CA GLU A 86 -16.85 10.72 -5.02
C GLU A 86 -18.35 10.74 -5.28
N GLU A 87 -18.89 11.94 -5.51
CA GLU A 87 -20.25 12.05 -6.04
C GLU A 87 -20.24 11.34 -7.40
N CYS A 88 -21.01 10.26 -7.53
CA CYS A 88 -21.16 9.55 -8.78
C CYS A 88 -21.95 10.46 -9.75
N VAL A 89 -21.23 11.37 -10.42
CA VAL A 89 -21.75 12.20 -11.51
C VAL A 89 -21.88 11.33 -12.75
N LEU A 90 -22.78 10.36 -12.68
CA LEU A 90 -23.39 9.82 -13.87
C LEU A 90 -24.34 10.90 -14.38
N ASP A 91 -24.05 11.42 -15.57
CA ASP A 91 -25.02 12.13 -16.39
C ASP A 91 -26.39 11.45 -16.25
N GLU A 92 -27.45 12.21 -16.00
CA GLU A 92 -28.80 11.68 -15.71
C GLU A 92 -29.31 10.67 -16.75
N ALA A 93 -28.72 10.66 -17.95
CA ALA A 93 -28.96 9.71 -19.03
C ALA A 93 -28.53 8.26 -18.74
N GLU A 94 -27.55 8.02 -17.87
CA GLU A 94 -26.99 6.67 -17.59
C GLU A 94 -27.60 6.01 -16.34
N ARG A 95 -28.26 6.80 -15.46
CA ARG A 95 -28.93 6.30 -14.24
C ARG A 95 -30.06 5.31 -14.52
N GLY A 96 -30.65 5.33 -15.71
CA GLY A 96 -31.70 4.40 -16.12
C GLY A 96 -31.23 2.98 -16.44
N ARG A 97 -29.93 2.76 -16.67
CA ARG A 97 -29.40 1.44 -17.08
C ARG A 97 -28.66 0.68 -15.98
N HIS A 98 -28.07 1.36 -15.01
CA HIS A 98 -27.21 0.72 -14.01
C HIS A 98 -27.90 0.24 -12.72
N SER A 99 -29.19 0.54 -12.52
CA SER A 99 -29.97 0.06 -11.34
C SER A 99 -30.12 -1.47 -11.26
N LYS A 100 -29.81 -2.24 -12.33
CA LYS A 100 -30.02 -3.70 -12.34
C LYS A 100 -28.76 -4.54 -12.12
N ASP A 101 -27.56 -3.97 -12.30
CA ASP A 101 -26.34 -4.78 -12.34
C ASP A 101 -25.41 -4.60 -11.14
N VAL A 102 -25.68 -3.66 -10.23
CA VAL A 102 -24.92 -3.55 -8.97
C VAL A 102 -25.59 -4.43 -7.92
N GLY A 103 -25.39 -5.73 -8.09
CA GLY A 103 -25.68 -6.74 -7.07
C GLY A 103 -24.94 -6.42 -5.78
N LEU A 104 -25.71 -6.00 -4.78
CA LEU A 104 -25.49 -6.07 -3.35
C LEU A 104 -24.41 -7.10 -2.93
N VAL A 105 -23.17 -6.66 -2.71
CA VAL A 105 -22.21 -7.43 -1.90
C VAL A 105 -22.28 -6.87 -0.49
N GLU A 106 -23.16 -7.45 0.33
CA GLU A 106 -23.23 -7.18 1.75
C GLU A 106 -21.90 -7.58 2.42
N THR A 107 -21.11 -6.60 2.86
CA THR A 107 -20.04 -6.85 3.83
C THR A 107 -20.69 -6.96 5.20
N LYS A 108 -20.97 -8.20 5.62
CA LYS A 108 -21.38 -8.53 6.98
C LYS A 108 -20.31 -8.07 7.97
N THR A 109 -20.54 -6.92 8.58
CA THR A 109 -19.89 -6.51 9.83
C THR A 109 -20.48 -7.36 10.95
N GLY A 110 -19.87 -8.52 11.19
CA GLY A 110 -20.15 -9.35 12.36
C GLY A 110 -19.34 -8.88 13.55
N ARG A 111 -19.96 -8.03 14.39
CA ARG A 111 -19.58 -7.91 15.81
C ARG A 111 -19.93 -9.22 16.51
N THR A 112 -18.98 -9.76 17.25
CA THR A 112 -19.18 -10.59 18.45
C THR A 112 -18.28 -10.05 19.53
#